data_AF-A0A1I3L7I6-F1
#
_entry.id   AF-A0A1I3L7I6-F1
#
_cell.length_a   1.000
_cell.length_b   1.000
_cell.length_c   1.000
_cell.angle_alpha   90.00
_cell.angle_beta   90.00
_cell.angle_gamma   90.00
#
_symmetry.space_group_name_H-M   'P 1'
#
loop_
_entity.id
_entity.type
_entity.pdbx_description
1 polymer ?
#
loop_
_entity_poly.entity_id
_entity_poly.type
_entity_poly.pdbx_seq_one_letter_code
_entity_poly.pdbx_strand_id
1 'polypeptide(L)'
;MVYNSSMKRLKTYFLHFIISSFLIVVPCTAAFAEPAPEGFPPLPPGQELPEGDSSDKKTCPPPPPMDHDNIINYRGSRTYNETLPLKVTQVKCKRIAESVVCVEVFFNQSINPRSVKPNSLIINNSQLPFGTRFTFNKKGNTIKTKVYTTGDSFKLRVQDIRSFNGFLVEPIEILTEVER
;
A
#
# COMPACT_ATOMS: atom_id res chain seq x y z
N MET A 1 -8.08 32.80 -46.39
CA MET A 1 -7.24 31.96 -45.51
C MET A 1 -8.07 30.79 -45.05
N VAL A 2 -7.67 29.59 -45.47
CA VAL A 2 -8.40 28.33 -45.29
C VAL A 2 -7.75 27.59 -44.13
N TYR A 3 -8.50 27.29 -43.06
CA TYR A 3 -8.04 26.38 -42.01
C TYR A 3 -8.90 25.11 -42.04
N ASN A 4 -8.32 24.09 -42.67
CA ASN A 4 -8.75 22.70 -42.58
C ASN A 4 -8.10 22.09 -41.33
N SER A 5 -8.87 21.57 -40.38
CA SER A 5 -8.33 20.63 -39.39
C SER A 5 -9.25 19.43 -39.20
N SER A 6 -8.75 18.35 -39.77
CA SER A 6 -9.30 17.01 -39.87
C SER A 6 -9.32 16.33 -38.49
N MET A 7 -10.47 16.33 -37.82
CA MET A 7 -10.71 15.42 -36.69
C MET A 7 -11.11 14.05 -37.23
N LYS A 8 -10.12 13.16 -37.35
CA LYS A 8 -10.33 11.75 -37.65
C LYS A 8 -11.01 11.08 -36.46
N ARG A 9 -12.26 10.68 -36.70
CA ARG A 9 -13.07 9.79 -35.86
C ARG A 9 -12.32 8.47 -35.64
N LEU A 10 -11.94 8.17 -34.40
CA LEU A 10 -11.61 6.81 -33.98
C LEU A 10 -12.91 6.14 -33.53
N LYS A 11 -13.45 5.27 -34.38
CA LYS A 11 -14.56 4.37 -34.04
C LYS A 11 -14.02 2.93 -34.05
N THR A 12 -14.59 2.15 -33.13
CA THR A 12 -14.74 0.69 -33.20
C THR A 12 -13.55 -0.13 -32.72
N TYR A 13 -13.62 -0.69 -31.51
CA TYR A 13 -13.60 -2.15 -31.26
C TYR A 13 -14.35 -2.44 -29.95
N PHE A 14 -15.63 -2.77 -30.10
CA PHE A 14 -16.43 -3.57 -29.16
C PHE A 14 -16.14 -5.06 -29.42
N LEU A 15 -16.59 -5.94 -28.50
CA LEU A 15 -16.46 -7.42 -28.44
C LEU A 15 -15.13 -7.91 -27.80
N HIS A 16 -15.11 -8.61 -26.66
CA HIS A 16 -15.96 -9.72 -26.23
C HIS A 16 -16.23 -9.76 -24.71
N PHE A 17 -17.50 -9.99 -24.39
CA PHE A 17 -18.02 -10.56 -23.15
C PHE A 17 -17.77 -12.08 -23.15
N ILE A 18 -17.09 -12.67 -22.15
CA ILE A 18 -17.30 -14.07 -21.71
C ILE A 18 -17.02 -14.19 -20.20
N ILE A 19 -18.11 -14.26 -19.43
CA ILE A 19 -18.45 -15.27 -18.41
C ILE A 19 -17.27 -15.92 -17.66
N SER A 20 -17.18 -15.70 -16.34
CA SER A 20 -16.97 -16.80 -15.39
C SER A 20 -17.30 -16.38 -13.96
N SER A 21 -18.57 -16.52 -13.60
CA SER A 21 -19.04 -16.46 -12.21
C SER A 21 -18.66 -17.76 -11.50
N PHE A 22 -17.45 -17.84 -10.96
CA PHE A 22 -17.13 -18.87 -9.97
C PHE A 22 -17.52 -18.37 -8.58
N LEU A 23 -18.69 -18.81 -8.13
CA LEU A 23 -19.00 -18.95 -6.71
C LEU A 23 -17.96 -19.90 -6.11
N ILE A 24 -16.99 -19.36 -5.37
CA ILE A 24 -16.18 -20.16 -4.44
C ILE A 24 -16.94 -20.18 -3.12
N VAL A 25 -17.63 -21.29 -2.88
CA VAL A 25 -18.12 -21.67 -1.56
C VAL A 25 -16.89 -21.91 -0.68
N VAL A 26 -16.70 -21.06 0.32
CA VAL A 26 -15.65 -21.24 1.33
C VAL A 26 -16.15 -22.26 2.36
N PRO A 27 -15.49 -23.42 2.54
CA PRO A 27 -15.80 -24.30 3.66
C PRO A 27 -15.35 -23.66 4.97
N CYS A 28 -16.31 -23.47 5.86
CA CYS A 28 -16.10 -23.12 7.27
C CYS A 28 -15.28 -24.25 7.90
N THR A 29 -13.99 -24.03 8.11
CA THR A 29 -13.11 -25.04 8.72
C THR A 29 -12.98 -24.75 10.21
N ALA A 30 -13.23 -25.81 10.96
CA ALA A 30 -13.44 -25.88 12.39
C ALA A 30 -12.36 -25.21 13.26
N ALA A 31 -12.83 -24.77 14.43
CA ALA A 31 -12.03 -24.28 15.54
C ALA A 31 -10.89 -25.25 15.90
N PHE A 32 -9.67 -24.75 15.84
CA PHE A 32 -8.48 -25.41 16.38
C PHE A 32 -8.40 -25.04 17.87
N ALA A 33 -8.64 -26.01 18.74
CA ALA A 33 -8.46 -25.87 20.18
C ALA A 33 -6.96 -25.74 20.49
N GLU A 34 -6.58 -24.68 21.19
CA GLU A 34 -5.25 -24.52 21.77
C GLU A 34 -5.00 -25.61 22.83
N PRO A 35 -3.90 -26.37 22.73
CA PRO A 35 -3.42 -27.14 23.87
C PRO A 35 -2.84 -26.19 24.93
N ALA A 36 -3.22 -26.41 26.18
CA ALA A 36 -2.71 -25.68 27.33
C ALA A 36 -1.17 -25.83 27.43
N PRO A 37 -0.44 -24.76 27.82
CA PRO A 37 0.99 -24.87 28.07
C PRO A 37 1.24 -25.77 29.28
N GLU A 38 1.88 -26.92 29.05
CA GLU A 38 2.41 -27.75 30.11
C GLU A 38 3.47 -26.99 30.90
N GLY A 39 3.43 -27.16 32.22
CA GLY A 39 4.20 -26.41 33.19
C GLY A 39 5.70 -26.50 32.99
N PHE A 40 6.38 -25.38 33.22
CA PHE A 40 7.83 -25.34 33.35
C PHE A 40 8.25 -26.21 34.56
N PRO A 41 9.24 -27.10 34.41
CA PRO A 41 9.80 -27.80 35.54
C PRO A 41 10.49 -26.82 36.51
N PRO A 42 10.41 -27.04 37.83
CA PRO A 42 11.12 -26.22 38.80
C PRO A 42 12.62 -26.36 38.61
N LEU A 43 13.32 -25.22 38.61
CA LEU A 43 14.78 -25.15 38.54
C LEU A 43 15.41 -25.82 39.77
N PRO A 44 16.51 -26.56 39.61
CA PRO A 44 17.23 -27.14 40.74
C PRO A 44 17.87 -26.03 41.60
N PRO A 45 17.84 -26.15 42.93
CA PRO A 45 18.50 -25.22 43.83
C PRO A 45 20.02 -25.43 43.77
N GLY A 46 20.79 -24.40 43.42
CA GLY A 46 22.24 -24.39 43.60
C GLY A 46 23.13 -23.98 42.41
N GLN A 47 22.62 -23.28 41.39
CA GLN A 47 23.50 -22.62 40.43
C GLN A 47 23.73 -21.16 40.84
N GLU A 48 24.83 -20.94 41.55
CA GLU A 48 25.42 -19.62 41.74
C GLU A 48 25.84 -19.07 40.38
N LEU A 49 25.28 -17.90 40.03
CA LEU A 49 25.73 -17.08 38.93
C LEU A 49 27.17 -16.64 39.21
N PRO A 50 28.13 -16.82 38.28
CA PRO A 50 29.46 -16.25 38.44
C PRO A 50 29.33 -14.72 38.42
N GLU A 51 29.72 -14.09 39.52
CA GLU A 51 29.97 -12.65 39.61
C GLU A 51 31.15 -12.31 38.69
N GLY A 52 30.80 -11.96 37.45
CA GLY A 52 31.73 -11.49 36.43
C GLY A 52 32.13 -10.06 36.74
N ASP A 53 33.38 -9.93 37.13
CA ASP A 53 34.05 -8.71 37.55
C ASP A 53 34.08 -7.62 36.47
N SER A 54 34.18 -6.42 37.01
CA SER A 54 34.24 -5.11 36.38
C SER A 54 35.30 -4.93 35.27
N SER A 55 35.08 -3.90 34.45
CA SER A 55 36.07 -3.12 33.66
C SER A 55 35.97 -3.25 32.14
N ASP A 56 35.05 -2.49 31.53
CA ASP A 56 35.31 -1.71 30.30
C ASP A 56 34.02 -1.02 29.85
N LYS A 57 33.74 0.18 30.40
CA LYS A 57 32.72 1.09 29.83
C LYS A 57 33.29 1.70 28.55
N LYS A 58 33.33 0.90 27.49
CA LYS A 58 33.38 1.40 26.12
C LYS A 58 32.03 2.07 25.88
N THR A 59 31.99 3.40 25.98
CA THR A 59 30.80 4.20 25.70
C THR A 59 30.32 3.87 24.30
N CYS A 60 29.34 2.97 24.20
CA CYS A 60 28.64 2.75 22.96
C CYS A 60 28.05 4.11 22.55
N PRO A 61 28.28 4.59 21.32
CA PRO A 61 27.55 5.75 20.85
C PRO A 61 26.06 5.46 21.04
N PRO A 62 25.25 6.46 21.45
CA PRO A 62 23.82 6.26 21.60
C PRO A 62 23.30 5.63 20.31
N PRO A 63 22.44 4.59 20.41
CA PRO A 63 21.87 4.02 19.21
C PRO A 63 21.26 5.15 18.39
N PRO A 64 21.47 5.17 17.06
CA PRO A 64 20.87 6.18 16.21
C PRO A 64 19.36 6.22 16.53
N PRO A 65 18.76 7.42 16.59
CA PRO A 65 17.35 7.57 16.97
C PRO A 65 16.51 6.58 16.18
N MET A 66 15.83 5.68 16.89
CA MET A 66 14.94 4.70 16.28
C MET A 66 13.88 5.49 15.51
N ASP A 67 13.96 5.45 14.20
CA ASP A 67 12.95 6.02 13.34
C ASP A 67 11.70 5.15 13.50
N HIS A 68 10.74 5.64 14.31
CA HIS A 68 9.56 4.88 14.75
C HIS A 68 8.70 4.40 13.56
N ASP A 69 8.90 4.96 12.38
CA ASP A 69 8.25 4.56 11.14
C ASP A 69 8.97 3.42 10.39
N ASN A 70 10.22 3.09 10.74
CA ASN A 70 11.07 2.10 10.05
C ASN A 70 11.23 0.77 10.80
N ILE A 71 10.75 0.62 12.04
CA ILE A 71 10.93 -0.61 12.83
C ILE A 71 9.63 -1.40 12.85
N ILE A 72 9.30 -2.01 11.73
CA ILE A 72 8.55 -3.27 11.72
C ILE A 72 9.19 -4.18 10.70
N ASN A 73 9.89 -5.20 11.20
CA ASN A 73 10.18 -6.43 10.46
C ASN A 73 8.84 -7.03 10.03
N TYR A 74 8.35 -6.61 8.87
CA TYR A 74 7.06 -7.04 8.36
C TYR A 74 7.14 -8.54 8.09
N ARG A 75 6.24 -9.29 8.72
CA ARG A 75 6.24 -10.76 8.80
C ARG A 75 5.91 -11.37 7.43
N GLY A 76 6.91 -11.54 6.58
CA GLY A 76 6.80 -12.27 5.31
C GLY A 76 7.88 -11.85 4.29
N SER A 77 8.34 -12.82 3.49
CA SER A 77 9.35 -12.68 2.43
C SER A 77 8.95 -11.74 1.30
N ARG A 78 8.77 -10.45 1.59
CA ARG A 78 8.70 -9.41 0.56
C ARG A 78 10.14 -9.09 0.18
N THR A 79 10.55 -9.52 -1.00
CA THR A 79 11.85 -9.21 -1.55
C THR A 79 12.02 -7.70 -1.64
N TYR A 80 12.94 -7.20 -0.84
CA TYR A 80 13.44 -5.84 -0.91
C TYR A 80 14.12 -5.70 -2.28
N ASN A 81 13.61 -4.82 -3.14
CA ASN A 81 14.26 -4.54 -4.42
C ASN A 81 15.04 -3.23 -4.21
N GLU A 82 16.33 -3.35 -3.92
CA GLU A 82 17.00 -2.44 -2.97
C GLU A 82 17.30 -1.02 -3.47
N THR A 83 17.14 -0.70 -4.75
CA THR A 83 17.74 0.53 -5.30
C THR A 83 16.89 1.31 -6.30
N LEU A 84 15.64 0.89 -6.54
CA LEU A 84 14.79 1.60 -7.50
C LEU A 84 14.02 2.75 -6.82
N PRO A 85 13.97 3.94 -7.43
CA PRO A 85 13.11 5.02 -6.95
C PRO A 85 11.65 4.59 -6.98
N LEU A 86 10.86 4.99 -5.97
CA LEU A 86 9.44 4.73 -5.95
C LEU A 86 8.73 5.55 -7.03
N LYS A 87 8.06 4.87 -7.97
CA LYS A 87 7.33 5.50 -9.08
C LYS A 87 5.94 4.92 -9.21
N VAL A 88 4.99 5.78 -9.55
CA VAL A 88 3.66 5.37 -10.00
C VAL A 88 3.79 4.79 -11.40
N THR A 89 3.36 3.55 -11.60
CA THR A 89 3.45 2.85 -12.89
C THR A 89 2.15 2.91 -13.66
N GLN A 90 1.02 2.86 -12.95
CA GLN A 90 -0.30 2.86 -13.56
C GLN A 90 -1.32 3.43 -12.59
N VAL A 91 -2.33 4.11 -13.12
CA VAL A 91 -3.55 4.47 -12.40
C VAL A 91 -4.72 3.86 -13.15
N LYS A 92 -5.63 3.21 -12.44
CA LYS A 92 -6.90 2.70 -12.98
C LYS A 92 -8.05 3.34 -12.22
N CYS A 93 -9.06 3.79 -12.94
CA CYS A 93 -10.26 4.36 -12.36
C CYS A 93 -11.48 3.65 -12.92
N LYS A 94 -12.29 3.08 -12.02
CA LYS A 94 -13.51 2.36 -12.39
C LYS A 94 -14.71 2.94 -11.65
N ARG A 95 -15.77 3.28 -12.38
CA ARG A 95 -17.03 3.71 -11.75
C ARG A 95 -17.70 2.51 -11.07
N ILE A 96 -18.04 2.64 -9.79
CA ILE A 96 -18.79 1.61 -9.04
C ILE A 96 -20.25 2.01 -8.89
N ALA A 97 -20.52 3.30 -8.68
CA ALA A 97 -21.85 3.87 -8.60
C ALA A 97 -21.87 5.24 -9.28
N GLU A 98 -23.05 5.84 -9.46
CA GLU A 98 -23.24 7.10 -10.19
C GLU A 98 -22.25 8.20 -9.75
N SER A 99 -22.04 8.35 -8.44
CA SER A 99 -21.12 9.33 -7.86
C SER A 99 -19.86 8.73 -7.22
N VAL A 100 -19.60 7.43 -7.37
CA VAL A 100 -18.50 6.74 -6.67
C VAL A 100 -17.56 6.08 -7.66
N VAL A 101 -16.29 6.51 -7.64
CA VAL A 101 -15.20 5.96 -8.45
C VAL A 101 -14.19 5.25 -7.56
N CYS A 102 -13.79 4.05 -7.96
CA CYS A 102 -12.67 3.33 -7.37
C CYS A 102 -11.39 3.75 -8.08
N VAL A 103 -10.44 4.28 -7.32
CA VAL A 103 -9.12 4.67 -7.82
C VAL A 103 -8.12 3.65 -7.33
N GLU A 104 -7.41 3.03 -8.27
CA GLU A 104 -6.32 2.09 -8.01
C GLU A 104 -5.00 2.67 -8.52
N VAL A 105 -4.04 2.87 -7.63
CA VAL A 105 -2.71 3.39 -7.95
C VAL A 105 -1.69 2.27 -7.80
N PHE A 106 -0.96 1.99 -8.87
CA PHE A 106 0.06 0.95 -8.94
C PHE A 106 1.44 1.57 -8.84
N PHE A 107 2.31 0.91 -8.08
CA PHE A 107 3.69 1.30 -7.88
C PHE A 107 4.63 0.21 -8.42
N ASN A 108 5.83 0.62 -8.83
CA ASN A 108 6.88 -0.30 -9.27
C ASN A 108 7.41 -1.20 -8.14
N GLN A 109 7.19 -0.83 -6.88
CA GLN A 109 7.62 -1.59 -5.70
C GLN A 109 6.62 -1.47 -4.54
N SER A 110 6.85 -2.24 -3.48
CA SER A 110 5.99 -2.24 -2.29
C SER A 110 6.10 -0.94 -1.50
N ILE A 111 4.96 -0.41 -1.09
CA ILE A 111 4.83 0.83 -0.31
C ILE A 111 4.53 0.56 1.15
N ASN A 112 4.97 1.45 2.04
CA ASN A 112 4.61 1.41 3.45
C ASN A 112 3.17 1.92 3.63
N PRO A 113 2.20 1.07 4.05
CA PRO A 113 0.80 1.48 4.20
C PRO A 113 0.60 2.64 5.18
N ARG A 114 1.48 2.79 6.18
CA ARG A 114 1.41 3.85 7.20
C ARG A 114 1.74 5.24 6.64
N SER A 115 2.48 5.28 5.54
CA SER A 115 2.81 6.55 4.87
C SER A 115 1.63 7.12 4.08
N VAL A 116 0.62 6.29 3.76
CA VAL A 116 -0.53 6.72 2.95
C VAL A 116 -1.54 7.44 3.83
N LYS A 117 -1.68 8.75 3.60
CA LYS A 117 -2.58 9.64 4.33
C LYS A 117 -3.61 10.26 3.37
N PRO A 118 -4.69 10.87 3.87
CA PRO A 118 -5.69 11.54 3.02
C PRO A 118 -5.13 12.66 2.12
N ASN A 119 -4.01 13.28 2.51
CA ASN A 119 -3.30 14.27 1.70
C ASN A 119 -2.31 13.67 0.69
N SER A 120 -2.03 12.37 0.76
CA SER A 120 -1.14 11.68 -0.19
C SER A 120 -1.76 11.53 -1.58
N LEU A 121 -3.09 11.52 -1.66
CA LEU A 121 -3.84 11.51 -2.90
C LEU A 121 -4.74 12.75 -2.94
N ILE A 122 -4.52 13.62 -3.92
CA ILE A 122 -5.26 14.88 -4.09
C ILE A 122 -6.04 14.78 -5.39
N ILE A 123 -7.33 15.11 -5.36
CA ILE A 123 -8.24 14.98 -6.50
C ILE A 123 -8.82 16.36 -6.81
N ASN A 124 -8.63 16.83 -8.03
CA ASN A 124 -9.01 18.18 -8.46
C ASN A 124 -8.53 19.25 -7.46
N ASN A 125 -7.27 19.14 -7.03
CA ASN A 125 -6.63 20.00 -6.02
C ASN A 125 -7.27 19.95 -4.62
N SER A 126 -8.18 19.01 -4.36
CA SER A 126 -8.81 18.80 -3.07
C SER A 126 -8.27 17.53 -2.41
N GLN A 127 -7.94 17.62 -1.12
CA GLN A 127 -7.50 16.45 -0.35
C GLN A 127 -8.68 15.50 -0.13
N LEU A 128 -8.38 14.21 0.08
CA LEU A 128 -9.43 13.26 0.44
C LEU A 128 -9.98 13.55 1.84
N PRO A 129 -11.27 13.25 2.10
CA PRO A 129 -11.87 13.43 3.42
C PRO A 129 -11.13 12.63 4.50
N PHE A 130 -11.12 13.15 5.72
CA PHE A 130 -10.68 12.39 6.89
C PHE A 130 -11.52 11.13 7.05
N GLY A 131 -10.89 10.02 7.41
CA GLY A 131 -11.55 8.71 7.50
C GLY A 131 -11.65 7.93 6.18
N THR A 132 -11.11 8.47 5.07
CA THR A 132 -10.98 7.73 3.82
C THR A 132 -10.21 6.43 4.05
N ARG A 133 -10.79 5.30 3.65
CA ARG A 133 -10.19 3.97 3.81
C ARG A 133 -9.32 3.63 2.60
N PHE A 134 -8.05 3.39 2.86
CA PHE A 134 -7.11 2.83 1.89
C PHE A 134 -7.05 1.32 2.05
N THR A 135 -7.18 0.61 0.94
CA THR A 135 -6.99 -0.84 0.90
C THR A 135 -5.77 -1.16 0.06
N PHE A 136 -5.02 -2.17 0.49
CA PHE A 136 -3.76 -2.56 -0.12
C PHE A 136 -3.85 -3.98 -0.62
N ASN A 137 -3.25 -4.27 -1.77
CA ASN A 137 -3.15 -5.65 -2.22
C ASN A 137 -2.15 -6.46 -1.36
N LYS A 138 -2.15 -7.79 -1.52
CA LYS A 138 -1.23 -8.67 -0.78
C LYS A 138 0.25 -8.37 -1.06
N LYS A 139 0.58 -7.89 -2.26
CA LYS A 139 1.95 -7.48 -2.63
C LYS A 139 2.37 -6.16 -1.97
N GLY A 140 1.42 -5.31 -1.58
CA GLY A 140 1.68 -3.99 -1.02
C GLY A 140 2.14 -2.96 -2.04
N ASN A 141 1.96 -3.18 -3.34
CA ASN A 141 2.36 -2.26 -4.41
C ASN A 141 1.16 -1.58 -5.10
N THR A 142 -0.04 -1.75 -4.55
CA THR A 142 -1.26 -1.13 -5.06
C THR A 142 -2.07 -0.55 -3.92
N ILE A 143 -2.50 0.70 -4.08
CA ILE A 143 -3.47 1.36 -3.21
C ILE A 143 -4.80 1.37 -3.93
N LYS A 144 -5.89 1.04 -3.24
CA LYS A 144 -7.25 1.26 -3.72
C LYS A 144 -8.02 2.13 -2.74
N THR A 145 -8.72 3.13 -3.25
CA THR A 145 -9.60 4.01 -2.48
C THR A 145 -10.87 4.35 -3.27
N LYS A 146 -11.94 4.70 -2.55
CA LYS A 146 -13.20 5.16 -3.14
C LYS A 146 -13.28 6.68 -3.03
N VAL A 147 -13.69 7.31 -4.12
CA VAL A 147 -13.75 8.76 -4.25
C VAL A 147 -15.12 9.14 -4.76
N TYR A 148 -15.66 10.22 -4.22
CA TYR A 148 -16.90 10.80 -4.70
C TYR A 148 -16.60 11.80 -5.82
N THR A 149 -17.02 11.47 -7.04
CA THR A 149 -16.90 12.36 -8.21
C THR A 149 -17.98 12.05 -9.23
N THR A 150 -18.53 13.10 -9.83
CA THR A 150 -19.53 13.01 -10.90
C THR A 150 -18.91 13.11 -12.29
N GLY A 151 -17.67 13.63 -12.40
CA GLY A 151 -16.96 13.77 -13.67
C GLY A 151 -16.51 12.43 -14.26
N ASP A 152 -16.40 12.39 -15.58
CA ASP A 152 -15.78 11.27 -16.32
C ASP A 152 -14.26 11.39 -16.40
N SER A 153 -13.69 12.50 -15.95
CA SER A 153 -12.26 12.69 -15.77
C SER A 153 -11.99 13.57 -14.56
N PHE A 154 -10.82 13.40 -13.97
CA PHE A 154 -10.33 14.25 -12.89
C PHE A 154 -8.81 14.27 -12.84
N LYS A 155 -8.27 15.30 -12.19
CA LYS A 155 -6.84 15.43 -11.94
C LYS A 155 -6.50 14.71 -10.65
N LEU A 156 -5.67 13.68 -10.72
CA LEU A 156 -5.13 12.97 -9.56
C LEU A 156 -3.69 13.43 -9.33
N ARG A 157 -3.36 13.80 -8.10
CA ARG A 157 -1.99 14.06 -7.68
C ARG A 157 -1.61 13.09 -6.57
N VAL A 158 -0.46 12.43 -6.75
CA VAL A 158 0.09 11.44 -5.81
C VAL A 158 1.36 12.02 -5.21
N GLN A 159 1.45 12.07 -3.87
CA GLN A 159 2.60 12.64 -3.16
C GLN A 159 2.75 12.03 -1.76
N ASP A 160 3.91 12.26 -1.14
CA ASP A 160 4.18 11.93 0.27
C ASP A 160 4.01 10.45 0.67
N ILE A 161 4.03 9.53 -0.30
CA ILE A 161 4.00 8.08 -0.07
C ILE A 161 5.43 7.55 -0.04
N ARG A 162 5.73 6.69 0.92
CA ARG A 162 7.05 6.08 1.10
C ARG A 162 7.03 4.60 0.74
N SER A 163 8.12 4.13 0.15
CA SER A 163 8.39 2.69 0.05
C SER A 163 8.80 2.13 1.41
N PHE A 164 8.81 0.81 1.56
CA PHE A 164 9.42 0.18 2.74
C PHE A 164 10.92 0.48 2.88
N ASN A 165 11.56 0.88 1.78
CA ASN A 165 12.98 1.20 1.73
C ASN A 165 13.25 2.68 2.05
N GLY A 166 12.21 3.42 2.46
CA GLY A 166 12.30 4.85 2.77
C GLY A 166 12.28 5.79 1.57
N PHE A 167 12.27 5.30 0.33
CA PHE A 167 12.17 6.15 -0.86
C PHE A 167 10.80 6.84 -0.92
N LEU A 168 10.83 8.16 -1.05
CA LEU A 168 9.63 8.98 -1.22
C LEU A 168 9.22 8.99 -2.69
N VAL A 169 7.92 8.94 -2.95
CA VAL A 169 7.38 9.17 -4.30
C VAL A 169 7.54 10.65 -4.64
N GLU A 170 8.06 10.95 -5.82
CA GLU A 170 8.04 12.31 -6.35
C GLU A 170 6.59 12.74 -6.64
N PRO A 171 6.19 13.97 -6.28
CA PRO A 171 4.86 14.46 -6.59
C PRO A 171 4.58 14.39 -8.09
N ILE A 172 3.53 13.65 -8.46
CA ILE A 172 3.12 13.49 -9.86
C ILE A 172 1.64 13.86 -10.01
N GLU A 173 1.33 14.57 -11.10
CA GLU A 173 -0.04 14.93 -11.48
C GLU A 173 -0.44 14.17 -12.75
N ILE A 174 -1.57 13.47 -12.68
CA ILE A 174 -2.04 12.57 -13.71
C ILE A 174 -3.49 12.95 -14.02
N LEU A 175 -3.77 13.32 -15.27
CA LEU A 175 -5.14 13.43 -15.75
C LEU A 175 -5.67 12.02 -15.99
N THR A 176 -6.73 11.64 -15.28
CA THR A 176 -7.27 10.29 -15.34
C THR A 176 -8.70 10.31 -15.87
N GLU A 177 -9.00 9.41 -16.79
CA GLU A 177 -10.35 9.15 -17.30
C GLU A 177 -10.98 7.98 -16.53
N VAL A 178 -12.28 8.08 -16.26
CA VAL A 178 -13.04 7.08 -15.52
C VAL A 178 -13.60 6.06 -16.51
N GLU A 179 -13.19 4.80 -16.35
CA GLU A 179 -13.77 3.69 -17.11
C GLU A 179 -15.22 3.46 -16.68
N ARG A 180 -16.13 3.43 -17.66
CA ARG A 180 -17.57 3.23 -17.48
C ARG A 180 -17.93 1.75 -17.38
#